data_AF-A0A3D5R0F5-F1
#
_entry.id   AF-A0A3D5R0F5-F1
#
_cell.length_a   1.000
_cell.length_b   1.000
_cell.length_c   1.000
_cell.angle_alpha   90.00
_cell.angle_beta   90.00
_cell.angle_gamma   90.00
#
_symmetry.space_group_name_H-M   'P 1'
#
loop_
_entity.id
_entity.type
_entity.pdbx_description
1 polymer ?
#
loop_
_entity_poly.entity_id
_entity_poly.type
_entity_poly.pdbx_seq_one_letter_code
_entity_poly.pdbx_strand_id
1 'polypeptide(L)'
;MKKSNALMICLLILPMLLAWPVFAAANPKPERHGEIKKGIQAEAACAIVGMSAEQSQLTALQRARVAAIEQAAGVSVTAVTLV
;
A
#
# COMPACT_ATOMS: atom_id res chain seq x y z
N MET A 1 -4.30 -34.29 -45.66
CA MET A 1 -4.45 -33.61 -44.36
C MET A 1 -3.42 -32.48 -44.29
N LYS A 2 -3.62 -31.45 -45.13
CA LYS A 2 -2.55 -30.60 -45.68
C LYS A 2 -2.78 -29.15 -45.26
N LYS A 3 -1.87 -28.57 -44.47
CA LYS A 3 -1.66 -27.13 -44.19
C LYS A 3 -2.82 -26.31 -43.59
N SER A 4 -4.06 -26.46 -44.06
CA SER A 4 -5.26 -25.75 -43.59
C SER A 4 -5.60 -26.09 -42.13
N ASN A 5 -5.49 -27.36 -41.74
CA ASN A 5 -5.81 -27.80 -40.38
C ASN A 5 -4.77 -27.30 -39.37
N ALA A 6 -3.49 -27.29 -39.75
CA ALA A 6 -2.42 -26.75 -38.92
C ALA A 6 -2.54 -25.23 -38.74
N LEU A 7 -2.96 -24.51 -39.79
CA LEU A 7 -3.21 -23.08 -39.73
C LEU A 7 -4.41 -22.75 -38.82
N MET A 8 -5.49 -23.55 -38.89
CA MET A 8 -6.63 -23.41 -37.98
C MET A 8 -6.24 -23.65 -36.52
N ILE A 9 -5.42 -24.67 -36.25
CA ILE A 9 -4.95 -24.99 -34.90
C ILE A 9 -4.07 -23.85 -34.35
N CYS A 10 -3.14 -23.31 -35.14
CA CYS A 10 -2.36 -22.14 -34.72
C CYS A 10 -3.24 -20.90 -34.47
N LEU A 11 -4.30 -20.70 -35.26
CA LEU A 11 -5.20 -19.55 -35.12
C LEU A 11 -6.07 -19.63 -33.85
N LEU A 12 -6.31 -20.83 -33.32
CA LEU A 12 -7.00 -21.05 -32.04
C LEU A 12 -6.04 -20.98 -30.83
N ILE A 13 -4.79 -21.44 -30.97
CA ILE A 13 -3.83 -21.50 -29.86
C ILE A 13 -3.11 -20.15 -29.64
N LEU A 14 -2.86 -19.38 -30.70
CA LEU A 14 -2.19 -18.08 -30.62
C LEU A 14 -2.91 -17.07 -29.68
N PRO A 15 -4.24 -16.87 -29.75
CA PRO A 15 -4.93 -15.98 -28.82
C PRO A 15 -4.92 -16.50 -27.38
N MET A 16 -4.90 -17.83 -27.19
CA MET A 16 -4.82 -18.45 -25.86
C MET A 16 -3.44 -18.21 -25.21
N LEU A 17 -2.35 -18.23 -26.00
CA LEU A 17 -1.01 -17.89 -25.51
C LEU A 17 -0.87 -16.40 -25.16
N LEU A 18 -1.46 -15.52 -25.97
CA LEU A 18 -1.39 -14.07 -25.77
C LEU A 18 -2.23 -13.57 -24.58
N ALA A 19 -3.24 -14.33 -24.14
CA ALA A 19 -4.09 -13.99 -23.00
C ALA A 19 -3.52 -14.42 -21.63
N TRP A 20 -2.50 -15.30 -21.60
CA TRP A 20 -1.90 -15.79 -20.36
C TRP A 20 -1.31 -14.72 -19.42
N PRO A 21 -0.61 -13.66 -19.90
CA PRO A 21 0.03 -12.70 -19.00
C PRO A 21 -0.97 -11.81 -18.26
N VAL A 22 -2.21 -11.68 -18.77
CA VAL A 22 -3.25 -10.85 -18.15
C VAL A 22 -3.72 -11.44 -16.82
N PHE A 23 -3.82 -12.77 -16.73
CA PHE A 23 -4.20 -13.46 -15.48
C PHE A 23 -3.07 -13.44 -14.43
N ALA A 24 -1.81 -13.41 -14.84
CA ALA A 24 -0.68 -13.31 -13.93
C ALA A 24 -0.54 -11.91 -13.28
N ALA A 25 -0.92 -10.85 -14.01
CA ALA A 25 -0.88 -9.48 -13.51
C ALA A 25 -2.05 -9.12 -12.58
N ALA A 26 -3.16 -9.88 -12.65
CA ALA A 26 -4.38 -9.65 -11.88
C ALA A 26 -4.41 -10.40 -10.54
N ASN A 27 -3.26 -10.83 -10.01
CA ASN A 27 -3.18 -11.31 -8.63
C ASN A 27 -2.87 -10.09 -7.74
N PRO A 28 -3.88 -9.40 -7.16
CA PRO A 28 -3.60 -8.38 -6.18
C PRO A 28 -2.83 -9.06 -5.06
N LYS A 29 -1.57 -8.66 -4.90
CA LYS A 29 -0.72 -9.09 -3.79
C LYS A 29 -1.58 -8.90 -2.54
N PRO A 30 -1.93 -9.97 -1.80
CA PRO A 30 -2.79 -9.82 -0.64
C PRO A 30 -2.08 -8.82 0.27
N GLU A 31 -2.74 -7.71 0.62
CA GLU A 31 -2.24 -6.79 1.64
C GLU A 31 -2.02 -7.63 2.89
N ARG A 32 -0.76 -8.02 3.12
CA ARG A 32 -0.41 -8.82 4.27
C ARG A 32 -0.53 -7.90 5.46
N HIS A 33 -1.63 -8.04 6.20
CA HIS A 33 -1.74 -7.51 7.54
C HIS A 33 -0.49 -7.94 8.33
N GLY A 34 0.34 -6.97 8.72
CA GLY A 34 1.61 -7.22 9.42
C GLY A 34 2.90 -7.14 8.58
N GLU A 35 2.87 -6.69 7.33
CA GLU A 35 4.11 -6.37 6.60
C GLU A 35 4.82 -5.17 7.24
N ILE A 36 6.02 -5.40 7.79
CA ILE A 36 6.83 -4.35 8.43
C ILE A 36 7.35 -3.39 7.36
N LYS A 37 6.67 -2.25 7.18
CA LYS A 37 7.13 -1.16 6.33
C LYS A 37 8.29 -0.43 7.02
N LYS A 38 9.50 -0.56 6.47
CA LYS A 38 10.71 0.13 6.98
C LYS A 38 10.81 1.54 6.40
N GLY A 39 11.40 2.46 7.17
CA GLY A 39 11.75 3.81 6.68
C GLY A 39 10.56 4.75 6.52
N ILE A 40 9.53 4.62 7.37
CA ILE A 40 8.35 5.48 7.32
C ILE A 40 8.69 6.88 7.83
N GLN A 41 8.34 7.87 7.02
CA GLN A 41 8.38 9.28 7.38
C GLN A 41 6.95 9.78 7.51
N ALA A 42 6.66 10.46 8.62
CA ALA A 42 5.37 11.07 8.84
C ALA A 42 5.57 12.45 9.47
N GLU A 43 4.73 13.39 9.04
CA GLU A 43 4.74 14.76 9.49
C GLU A 43 3.39 15.09 10.12
N ALA A 44 3.41 16.00 11.09
CA ALA A 44 2.18 16.53 11.67
C ALA A 44 2.42 17.95 12.17
N ALA A 45 1.32 18.68 12.34
CA ALA A 45 1.32 20.05 12.81
C ALA A 45 0.37 20.23 14.02
N CYS A 46 0.68 21.24 14.82
CA CYS A 46 -0.17 21.73 15.90
C CYS A 46 -0.20 23.26 15.84
N ALA A 47 -1.40 23.83 15.97
CA ALA A 47 -1.58 25.27 16.04
C ALA A 47 -1.27 25.76 17.46
N ILE A 48 -0.51 26.85 17.57
CA ILE A 48 -0.21 27.47 18.86
C ILE A 48 -1.41 28.31 19.28
N VAL A 49 -2.28 27.75 20.13
CA VAL A 49 -3.46 28.43 20.65
C VAL A 49 -3.54 28.19 22.16
N GLY A 50 -3.31 29.24 22.95
CA GLY A 50 -3.37 29.15 24.41
C GLY A 50 -2.33 28.20 25.03
N MET A 51 -1.27 27.85 24.31
CA MET A 51 -0.17 26.97 24.73
C MET A 51 1.18 27.55 24.32
N SER A 52 2.26 27.10 24.95
CA SER A 52 3.62 27.51 24.57
C SER A 52 4.06 26.87 23.25
N ALA A 53 5.12 27.43 22.63
CA ALA A 53 5.68 26.89 21.40
C ALA A 53 6.22 25.46 21.61
N GLU A 54 6.82 25.19 22.76
CA GLU A 54 7.36 23.89 23.17
C GLU A 54 6.23 22.86 23.30
N GLN A 55 5.11 23.25 23.93
CA GLN A 55 3.95 22.37 24.07
C GLN A 55 3.32 22.03 22.72
N SER A 56 3.21 23.01 21.82
CA SER A 56 2.73 22.80 20.45
C SER A 56 3.67 21.89 19.66
N GLN A 57 4.99 22.07 19.82
CA GLN A 57 6.00 21.24 19.18
C GLN A 57 5.92 19.78 19.66
N LEU A 58 5.79 19.55 20.98
CA LEU A 58 5.62 18.21 21.53
C LEU A 58 4.36 17.54 21.01
N THR A 59 3.25 18.28 20.96
CA THR A 59 1.97 17.78 20.43
C THR A 59 2.07 17.41 18.95
N ALA A 60 2.72 18.26 18.14
CA ALA A 60 2.94 17.98 16.72
C ALA A 60 3.83 16.73 16.53
N LEU A 61 4.90 16.61 17.31
CA LEU A 61 5.83 15.48 17.24
C LEU A 61 5.14 14.16 17.63
N GLN A 62 4.30 14.19 18.66
CA GLN A 62 3.53 13.03 19.07
C GLN A 62 2.51 12.60 17.99
N ARG A 63 1.82 13.55 17.35
CA ARG A 63 0.94 13.27 16.20
C ARG A 63 1.69 12.66 15.02
N ALA A 64 2.90 13.17 14.72
CA ALA A 64 3.74 12.63 13.66
C ALA A 64 4.15 11.18 13.96
N ARG A 65 4.47 10.86 15.22
CA ARG A 65 4.75 9.48 15.65
C ARG A 65 3.55 8.56 15.48
N VAL A 66 2.34 9.02 15.83
CA VAL A 66 1.12 8.24 15.62
C VAL A 66 0.94 7.91 14.14
N ALA A 67 1.01 8.92 13.27
CA ALA A 67 0.90 8.72 11.83
C ALA A 67 1.95 7.73 11.30
N ALA A 68 3.19 7.77 11.81
CA ALA A 68 4.22 6.80 11.45
C ALA A 68 3.87 5.37 11.90
N ILE A 69 3.31 5.21 13.11
CA ILE A 69 2.90 3.90 13.65
C ILE A 69 1.71 3.35 12.85
N GLU A 70 0.72 4.17 12.53
CA GLU A 70 -0.44 3.76 11.74
C GLU A 70 -0.02 3.28 10.36
N GLN A 71 0.90 4.01 9.72
CA GLN A 71 1.47 3.61 8.43
C GLN A 71 2.32 2.34 8.54
N ALA A 72 3.00 2.11 9.67
CA ALA A 72 3.86 0.94 9.90
C ALA A 72 3.07 -0.33 10.18
N ALA A 73 2.07 -0.23 11.03
CA ALA A 73 1.28 -1.36 11.50
C ALA A 73 0.02 -1.60 10.66
N GLY A 74 -0.40 -0.63 9.83
CA GLY A 74 -1.64 -0.71 9.07
C GLY A 74 -2.89 -0.68 9.95
N VAL A 75 -2.79 -0.09 11.15
CA VAL A 75 -3.88 -0.01 12.14
C VAL A 75 -4.13 1.45 12.51
N SER A 76 -5.36 1.81 12.87
CA SER A 76 -5.66 3.13 13.45
C SER A 76 -5.33 3.13 14.94
N VAL A 77 -4.58 4.13 15.39
CA VAL A 77 -4.20 4.28 16.80
C VAL A 77 -5.09 5.34 17.44
N THR A 78 -5.81 4.98 18.50
CA THR A 78 -6.65 5.93 19.23
C THR A 78 -5.80 6.94 19.99
N ALA A 79 -6.18 8.22 19.95
CA ALA A 79 -5.45 9.31 20.62
C ALA A 79 -5.23 9.13 22.14
N VAL A 80 -5.89 8.17 22.80
CA VAL A 80 -5.71 7.86 24.22
C VAL A 80 -4.37 7.19 24.53
N THR A 81 -3.71 6.57 23.55
CA THR A 81 -2.39 5.91 23.75
C THR A 81 -1.19 6.86 23.63
N LEU A 82 -1.43 8.18 23.58
CA LEU A 82 -0.41 9.22 23.53
C LEU A 82 0.15 9.50 24.94
N VAL A 83 1.44 9.25 25.16
CA VAL A 83 2.20 9.65 26.36
C VAL A 83 3.27 10.67 25.98
#